data_AF-A0A5X5WXW9-F1
#
_entry.id   AF-A0A5X5WXW9-F1
#
_cell.length_a   1.000
_cell.length_b   1.000
_cell.length_c   1.000
_cell.angle_alpha   90.00
_cell.angle_beta   90.00
_cell.angle_gamma   90.00
#
_symmetry.space_group_name_H-M   'P 1'
#
loop_
_entity.id
_entity.type
_entity.pdbx_description
1 polymer ?
#
loop_
_entity_poly.entity_id
_entity_poly.type
_entity_poly.pdbx_seq_one_letter_code
_entity_poly.pdbx_strand_id
1 'polypeptide(L)'
;PISIRGGINLYQYAPNPISWIDPLGLASTNNPGVYDVYGEARLPSDMYRMSDGKHFQEANRQLYYQMKNDPQFKATLEGKYPGIFEKVSPGKRGAFPRKAPTGIGWETTWHHHERVGGLLQLVDGPDHNSRHLDYHPKGYGGRKTWGGGSGCR
;
A
#
# COMPACT_ATOMS: atom_id res chain seq x y z
N PRO A 1 -13.78 40.90 15.85
CA PRO A 1 -12.36 40.56 15.57
C PRO A 1 -12.14 39.04 15.66
N ILE A 2 -11.95 38.37 14.52
CA ILE A 2 -11.70 36.93 14.45
C ILE A 2 -10.32 36.71 13.82
N SER A 3 -9.46 35.97 14.52
CA SER A 3 -8.08 35.72 14.09
C SER A 3 -8.09 34.61 13.05
N ILE A 4 -7.73 34.93 11.80
CA ILE A 4 -7.41 33.98 10.74
C ILE A 4 -5.90 34.09 10.52
N ARG A 5 -5.12 33.17 11.07
CA ARG A 5 -3.71 32.95 10.71
C ARG A 5 -3.23 31.63 11.30
N GLY A 6 -3.10 30.62 10.45
CA GLY A 6 -2.38 29.40 10.80
C GLY A 6 -2.80 28.13 10.08
N GLY A 7 -2.78 28.14 8.75
CA GLY A 7 -2.60 26.97 7.87
C GLY A 7 -3.44 25.71 8.12
N ILE A 8 -4.37 25.43 7.21
CA ILE A 8 -4.90 24.07 7.04
C ILE A 8 -3.70 23.16 6.76
N ASN A 9 -3.35 22.32 7.73
CA ASN A 9 -2.38 21.26 7.53
C ASN A 9 -3.06 20.18 6.67
N LEU A 10 -2.81 20.21 5.36
CA LEU A 10 -3.36 19.29 4.35
C LEU A 10 -2.89 17.82 4.52
N TYR A 11 -2.12 17.51 5.57
CA TYR A 11 -1.76 16.14 5.95
C TYR A 11 -2.66 15.56 7.05
N GLN A 12 -3.92 16.01 7.15
CA GLN A 12 -4.90 15.30 7.94
C GLN A 12 -5.20 13.97 7.24
N TYR A 13 -4.60 12.88 7.73
CA TYR A 13 -5.13 11.55 7.48
C TYR A 13 -6.61 11.58 7.87
N ALA A 14 -7.48 11.29 6.92
CA ALA A 14 -8.91 11.22 7.17
C ALA A 14 -9.15 10.30 8.39
N PRO A 15 -9.92 10.75 9.40
CA PRO A 15 -10.26 9.90 10.53
C PRO A 15 -11.09 8.71 10.02
N ASN A 16 -10.49 7.52 10.11
CA ASN A 16 -11.08 6.18 10.12
C ASN A 16 -12.16 5.84 9.07
N PRO A 17 -11.85 4.99 8.08
CA PRO A 17 -12.79 3.95 7.68
C PRO A 17 -12.60 2.76 8.63
N ILE A 18 -13.56 2.54 9.52
CA ILE A 18 -13.68 1.26 10.24
C ILE A 18 -13.96 0.18 9.19
N SER A 19 -12.93 -0.50 8.73
CA SER A 19 -13.02 -1.84 8.15
C SER A 19 -12.29 -2.76 9.11
N TRP A 20 -13.03 -3.72 9.66
CA TRP A 20 -12.56 -4.63 10.68
C TRP A 20 -11.25 -5.28 10.24
N ILE A 21 -10.28 -5.24 11.16
CA ILE A 21 -9.06 -6.05 11.08
C ILE A 21 -9.54 -7.50 11.03
N ASP A 22 -9.38 -8.16 9.89
CA ASP A 22 -9.67 -9.57 9.70
C ASP A 22 -8.37 -10.37 9.97
N PRO A 23 -8.26 -11.06 11.11
CA PRO A 23 -7.07 -11.84 11.45
C PRO A 23 -6.85 -13.07 10.56
N LEU A 24 -7.82 -13.41 9.68
CA LEU A 24 -7.84 -14.62 8.85
C LEU A 24 -7.82 -14.33 7.33
N GLY A 25 -7.85 -13.07 6.90
CA GLY A 25 -7.73 -12.69 5.48
C GLY A 25 -8.95 -13.00 4.59
N LEU A 26 -10.13 -13.21 5.16
CA LEU A 26 -11.36 -13.59 4.46
C LEU A 26 -12.21 -12.43 3.91
N ALA A 27 -11.97 -11.17 4.31
CA ALA A 27 -12.77 -10.05 3.83
C ALA A 27 -11.96 -8.75 3.66
N SER A 28 -11.34 -8.56 2.50
CA SER A 28 -11.18 -7.19 1.98
C SER A 28 -12.42 -6.88 1.13
N THR A 29 -13.14 -5.83 1.50
CA THR A 29 -14.34 -5.32 0.80
C THR A 29 -14.10 -4.89 -0.66
N ASN A 30 -12.85 -4.94 -1.13
CA ASN A 30 -12.48 -4.71 -2.52
C ASN A 30 -11.63 -5.86 -3.11
N ASN A 31 -11.48 -6.97 -2.38
CA ASN A 31 -10.80 -8.15 -2.85
C ASN A 31 -11.79 -8.99 -3.66
N PRO A 32 -11.50 -9.34 -4.92
CA PRO A 32 -12.34 -10.26 -5.67
C PRO A 32 -12.39 -11.69 -5.08
N GLY A 33 -11.74 -11.93 -3.91
CA GLY A 33 -11.65 -13.24 -3.26
C GLY A 33 -10.65 -14.16 -3.96
N VAL A 34 -9.78 -13.61 -4.80
CA VAL A 34 -8.87 -14.38 -5.68
C VAL A 34 -7.45 -14.43 -5.09
N TYR A 35 -7.05 -13.45 -4.29
CA TYR A 35 -5.73 -13.42 -3.66
C TYR A 35 -5.74 -12.77 -2.29
N ASP A 36 -4.73 -13.06 -1.49
CA ASP A 36 -4.61 -12.53 -0.13
C ASP A 36 -3.96 -11.13 -0.14
N VAL A 37 -4.53 -10.23 0.68
CA VAL A 37 -4.03 -8.86 0.85
C VAL A 37 -3.65 -8.65 2.31
N TYR A 38 -2.43 -8.18 2.55
CA TYR A 38 -1.84 -8.02 3.88
C TYR A 38 -1.73 -6.56 4.35
N GLY A 39 -2.10 -5.62 3.49
CA GLY A 39 -2.11 -4.20 3.80
C GLY A 39 -2.59 -3.39 2.62
N GLU A 40 -3.22 -2.25 2.88
CA GLU A 40 -3.72 -1.35 1.84
C GLU A 40 -3.13 0.05 2.03
N ALA A 41 -2.80 0.69 0.91
CA ALA A 41 -2.39 2.08 0.87
C ALA A 41 -3.13 2.82 -0.24
N ARG A 42 -3.49 4.09 0.00
CA ARG A 42 -4.18 4.93 -0.98
C ARG A 42 -3.32 6.09 -1.40
N LEU A 43 -3.06 6.19 -2.69
CA LEU A 43 -2.38 7.33 -3.28
C LEU A 43 -3.37 8.46 -3.54
N PRO A 44 -2.96 9.71 -3.32
CA PRO A 44 -3.68 10.85 -3.86
C PRO A 44 -3.54 10.90 -5.39
N SER A 45 -4.53 11.50 -6.06
CA SER A 45 -4.65 11.48 -7.53
C SER A 45 -3.52 12.19 -8.26
N ASP A 46 -2.89 13.17 -7.63
CA ASP A 46 -1.68 13.84 -8.12
C ASP A 46 -0.48 12.91 -8.21
N MET A 47 -0.45 11.84 -7.39
CA MET A 47 0.61 10.85 -7.43
C MET A 47 0.45 9.81 -8.53
N TYR A 48 -0.73 9.67 -9.18
CA TYR A 48 -0.98 8.56 -10.13
C TYR A 48 0.01 8.49 -11.29
N ARG A 49 0.53 9.65 -11.71
CA ARG A 49 1.51 9.76 -12.81
C ARG A 49 2.97 9.64 -12.35
N MET A 50 3.21 9.49 -11.05
CA MET A 50 4.56 9.32 -10.52
C MET A 50 5.09 7.91 -10.79
N SER A 51 6.37 7.70 -10.45
CA SER A 51 7.00 6.40 -10.60
C SER A 51 6.53 5.41 -9.53
N ASP A 52 6.65 4.12 -9.82
CA ASP A 52 6.29 3.05 -8.88
C ASP A 52 7.06 3.19 -7.56
N GLY A 53 8.32 3.62 -7.62
CA GLY A 53 9.08 3.88 -6.40
C GLY A 53 8.56 5.04 -5.55
N LYS A 54 7.81 5.99 -6.12
CA LYS A 54 7.08 7.02 -5.34
C LYS A 54 5.78 6.46 -4.78
N HIS A 55 5.08 5.64 -5.54
CA HIS A 55 3.91 4.92 -5.06
C HIS A 55 4.25 4.03 -3.85
N PHE A 56 5.33 3.26 -3.96
CA PHE A 56 5.79 2.36 -2.89
C PHE A 56 6.33 3.12 -1.69
N GLN A 57 6.96 4.28 -1.90
CA GLN A 57 7.38 5.15 -0.80
C GLN A 57 6.20 5.63 0.03
N GLU A 58 5.12 6.05 -0.62
CA GLU A 58 3.89 6.47 0.06
C GLU A 58 3.17 5.28 0.70
N ALA A 59 3.14 4.13 0.02
CA ALA A 59 2.55 2.91 0.58
C ALA A 59 3.29 2.41 1.82
N ASN A 60 4.63 2.41 1.81
CA ASN A 60 5.45 2.08 2.98
C ASN A 60 5.25 3.07 4.13
N ARG A 61 5.08 4.37 3.83
CA ARG A 61 4.75 5.37 4.84
C ARG A 61 3.42 5.04 5.52
N GLN A 62 2.39 4.72 4.75
CA GLN A 62 1.07 4.35 5.28
C GLN A 62 1.13 3.06 6.10
N LEU A 63 1.79 2.00 5.59
CA LEU A 63 1.94 0.74 6.30
C LEU A 63 2.69 0.91 7.62
N TYR A 64 3.78 1.69 7.63
CA TYR A 64 4.51 2.01 8.85
C TYR A 64 3.60 2.66 9.91
N TYR A 65 2.80 3.66 9.54
CA TYR A 65 1.89 4.30 10.50
C TYR A 65 0.73 3.40 10.92
N GLN A 66 0.21 2.55 10.04
CA GLN A 66 -0.78 1.52 10.40
C GLN A 66 -0.21 0.58 11.47
N MET A 67 0.96 -0.02 11.22
CA MET A 67 1.64 -0.90 12.18
C MET A 67 2.06 -0.18 13.47
N LYS A 68 2.36 1.12 13.39
CA LYS A 68 2.73 1.91 14.57
C LYS A 68 1.52 2.21 15.46
N ASN A 69 0.36 2.47 14.85
CA ASN A 69 -0.86 2.84 15.57
C ASN A 69 -1.70 1.63 15.98
N ASP A 70 -1.48 0.47 15.35
CA ASP A 70 -2.15 -0.79 15.64
C ASP A 70 -1.13 -1.91 15.94
N PRO A 71 -0.84 -2.16 17.23
CA PRO A 71 0.08 -3.22 17.64
C PRO A 71 -0.38 -4.64 17.29
N GLN A 72 -1.70 -4.88 17.19
CA GLN A 72 -2.24 -6.20 16.83
C GLN A 72 -2.02 -6.46 15.34
N PHE A 73 -2.33 -5.47 14.49
CA PHE A 73 -2.02 -5.53 13.07
C PHE A 73 -0.52 -5.74 12.82
N LYS A 74 0.33 -5.00 13.55
CA LYS A 74 1.79 -5.22 13.51
C LYS A 74 2.16 -6.65 13.86
N ALA A 75 1.63 -7.20 14.95
CA ALA A 75 1.96 -8.54 15.39
C ALA A 75 1.57 -9.62 14.35
N THR A 76 0.38 -9.49 13.75
CA THR A 76 -0.07 -10.39 12.67
C THR A 76 0.87 -10.31 11.46
N LEU A 77 1.23 -9.10 11.04
CA LEU A 77 2.07 -8.91 9.87
C LEU A 77 3.52 -9.36 10.10
N GLU A 78 4.06 -9.12 11.29
CA GLU A 78 5.37 -9.62 11.72
C GLU A 78 5.41 -11.14 11.86
N GLY A 79 4.29 -11.76 12.29
CA GLY A 79 4.17 -13.22 12.34
C GLY A 79 4.28 -13.86 10.95
N LYS A 80 3.77 -13.20 9.92
CA LYS A 80 3.85 -13.67 8.53
C LYS A 80 5.16 -13.25 7.83
N TYR A 81 5.60 -12.03 8.07
CA TYR A 81 6.76 -11.41 7.45
C TYR A 81 7.71 -10.87 8.52
N PRO A 82 8.57 -11.73 9.10
CA PRO A 82 9.46 -11.32 10.18
C PRO A 82 10.39 -10.18 9.79
N GLY A 83 10.36 -9.09 10.56
CA GLY A 83 11.14 -7.88 10.35
C GLY A 83 10.51 -6.87 9.40
N ILE A 84 9.27 -7.07 8.94
CA ILE A 84 8.63 -6.19 7.97
C ILE A 84 8.48 -4.74 8.47
N PHE A 85 8.24 -4.53 9.77
CA PHE A 85 8.15 -3.18 10.35
C PHE A 85 9.43 -2.39 10.13
N GLU A 86 10.60 -3.04 10.27
CA GLU A 86 11.89 -2.42 10.00
C GLU A 86 12.05 -2.11 8.51
N LYS A 87 11.60 -3.02 7.64
CA LYS A 87 11.67 -2.84 6.18
C LYS A 87 10.83 -1.69 5.65
N VAL A 88 9.77 -1.30 6.35
CA VAL A 88 8.97 -0.11 6.01
C VAL A 88 9.30 1.12 6.85
N SER A 89 10.16 1.00 7.86
CA SER A 89 10.55 2.11 8.72
C SER A 89 11.36 3.16 7.94
N PRO A 90 11.22 4.45 8.31
CA PRO A 90 12.02 5.50 7.70
C PRO A 90 13.50 5.33 8.07
N GLY A 91 14.39 5.67 7.12
CA GLY A 91 15.82 5.68 7.39
C GLY A 91 16.23 6.81 8.32
N LYS A 92 17.54 6.90 8.64
CA LYS A 92 18.11 7.91 9.54
C LYS A 92 17.75 9.37 9.20
N ARG A 93 17.45 9.66 7.93
CA ARG A 93 17.07 10.99 7.42
C ARG A 93 15.55 11.18 7.29
N GLY A 94 14.73 10.28 7.83
CA GLY A 94 13.27 10.33 7.78
C GLY A 94 12.64 9.87 6.45
N ALA A 95 13.44 9.50 5.46
CA ALA A 95 12.92 9.04 4.17
C ALA A 95 12.45 7.58 4.22
N PHE A 96 11.25 7.33 3.70
CA PHE A 96 10.69 5.98 3.56
C PHE A 96 11.29 5.23 2.35
N PRO A 97 11.46 3.91 2.43
CA PRO A 97 11.97 3.09 1.33
C PRO A 97 11.11 3.18 0.08
N ARG A 98 11.73 3.13 -1.11
CA ARG A 98 11.06 3.22 -2.41
C ARG A 98 10.76 1.86 -3.06
N LYS A 99 10.98 0.78 -2.33
CA LYS A 99 10.77 -0.61 -2.77
C LYS A 99 9.74 -1.25 -1.85
N ALA A 100 9.04 -2.27 -2.34
CA ALA A 100 8.23 -3.11 -1.48
C ALA A 100 9.11 -3.73 -0.37
N PRO A 101 8.57 -3.96 0.84
CA PRO A 101 9.33 -4.57 1.90
C PRO A 101 9.63 -6.04 1.55
N THR A 102 10.88 -6.44 1.67
CA THR A 102 11.32 -7.82 1.44
C THR A 102 12.31 -8.25 2.52
N GLY A 103 12.37 -9.55 2.78
CA GLY A 103 13.21 -10.13 3.83
C GLY A 103 13.80 -11.47 3.43
N ILE A 104 14.49 -12.09 4.37
CA ILE A 104 15.05 -13.43 4.15
C ILE A 104 13.90 -14.43 4.25
N GLY A 105 13.68 -15.20 3.19
CA GLY A 105 12.64 -16.24 3.16
C GLY A 105 11.23 -15.74 2.86
N TRP A 106 11.05 -14.45 2.55
CA TRP A 106 9.76 -13.89 2.14
C TRP A 106 9.94 -12.65 1.25
N GLU A 107 9.04 -12.49 0.29
CA GLU A 107 9.04 -11.36 -0.63
C GLU A 107 7.60 -10.86 -0.78
N THR A 108 7.41 -9.54 -0.65
CA THR A 108 6.12 -8.90 -0.91
C THR A 108 6.24 -7.94 -2.07
N THR A 109 5.10 -7.59 -2.65
CA THR A 109 5.00 -6.53 -3.63
C THR A 109 3.78 -5.67 -3.37
N TRP A 110 3.85 -4.42 -3.84
CA TRP A 110 2.72 -3.51 -3.83
C TRP A 110 2.00 -3.63 -5.17
N HIS A 111 0.88 -4.35 -5.18
CA HIS A 111 0.00 -4.52 -6.32
C HIS A 111 -0.82 -3.24 -6.58
N HIS A 112 -0.72 -2.68 -7.79
CA HIS A 112 -1.59 -1.57 -8.23
C HIS A 112 -2.95 -2.13 -8.66
N HIS A 113 -3.97 -1.91 -7.83
CA HIS A 113 -5.32 -2.42 -8.07
C HIS A 113 -5.90 -1.91 -9.41
N GLU A 114 -6.40 -2.81 -10.26
CA GLU A 114 -6.84 -2.44 -11.61
C GLU A 114 -8.03 -1.46 -11.67
N ARG A 115 -9.05 -1.68 -10.82
CA ARG A 115 -10.33 -0.93 -10.86
C ARG A 115 -10.38 0.29 -9.94
N VAL A 116 -9.75 0.21 -8.78
CA VAL A 116 -9.78 1.28 -7.78
C VAL A 116 -8.54 2.15 -7.95
N GLY A 117 -8.74 3.36 -8.47
CA GLY A 117 -7.69 4.37 -8.64
C GLY A 117 -6.92 4.62 -7.35
N GLY A 118 -5.59 4.55 -7.42
CA GLY A 118 -4.70 4.88 -6.31
C GLY A 118 -4.60 3.82 -5.21
N LEU A 119 -5.32 2.69 -5.30
CA LEU A 119 -5.27 1.64 -4.29
C LEU A 119 -4.07 0.71 -4.55
N LEU A 120 -3.13 0.69 -3.62
CA LEU A 120 -2.08 -0.32 -3.56
C LEU A 120 -2.40 -1.35 -2.49
N GLN A 121 -2.15 -2.61 -2.83
CA GLN A 121 -2.35 -3.74 -1.96
C GLN A 121 -1.01 -4.45 -1.75
N LEU A 122 -0.64 -4.67 -0.49
CA LEU A 122 0.51 -5.45 -0.12
C LEU A 122 0.15 -6.93 -0.26
N VAL A 123 0.83 -7.62 -1.16
CA VAL A 123 0.55 -9.03 -1.50
C VAL A 123 1.85 -9.82 -1.51
N ASP A 124 1.74 -11.14 -1.46
CA ASP A 124 2.90 -12.02 -1.57
C ASP A 124 3.49 -11.95 -2.99
N GLY A 125 4.80 -11.68 -3.10
CA GLY A 125 5.47 -11.46 -4.37
C GLY A 125 5.51 -12.72 -5.26
N PRO A 126 5.97 -13.87 -4.74
CA PRO A 126 5.92 -15.16 -5.44
C PRO A 126 4.51 -15.52 -5.93
N ASP A 127 3.49 -15.36 -5.07
CA ASP A 127 2.10 -15.60 -5.44
C ASP A 127 1.64 -14.64 -6.57
N HIS A 128 1.91 -13.34 -6.43
CA HIS A 128 1.60 -12.34 -7.47
C HIS A 128 2.25 -12.63 -8.82
N ASN A 129 3.48 -13.16 -8.82
CA ASN A 129 4.20 -13.49 -10.04
C ASN A 129 3.69 -14.78 -10.69
N SER A 130 3.38 -15.80 -9.88
CA SER A 130 2.89 -17.10 -10.37
C SER A 130 1.44 -17.03 -10.89
N ARG A 131 0.60 -16.23 -10.24
CA ARG A 131 -0.83 -16.08 -10.58
C ARG A 131 -1.12 -14.74 -11.24
N HIS A 132 -0.26 -14.32 -12.16
CA HIS A 132 -0.32 -12.97 -12.75
C HIS A 132 -1.71 -12.57 -13.28
N LEU A 133 -2.47 -13.51 -13.87
CA LEU A 133 -3.81 -13.24 -14.42
C LEU A 133 -4.89 -13.04 -13.34
N ASP A 134 -4.70 -13.58 -12.14
CA ASP A 134 -5.62 -13.40 -11.03
C ASP A 134 -5.52 -11.98 -10.45
N TYR A 135 -4.30 -11.45 -10.45
CA TYR A 135 -4.00 -10.08 -10.06
C TYR A 135 -4.29 -9.09 -11.19
N HIS A 136 -4.02 -9.50 -12.44
CA HIS A 136 -4.12 -8.67 -13.63
C HIS A 136 -5.00 -9.34 -14.70
N PRO A 137 -6.34 -9.44 -14.52
CA PRO A 137 -7.22 -10.11 -15.48
C PRO A 137 -7.24 -9.44 -16.87
N LYS A 138 -6.84 -8.16 -16.98
CA LYS A 138 -6.68 -7.49 -18.29
C LYS A 138 -5.28 -7.60 -18.88
N GLY A 139 -4.38 -8.32 -18.21
CA GLY A 139 -2.97 -8.49 -18.60
C GLY A 139 -2.09 -7.27 -18.35
N TYR A 140 -2.57 -6.28 -17.59
CA TYR A 140 -1.77 -5.12 -17.20
C TYR A 140 -2.15 -4.59 -15.81
N GLY A 141 -1.15 -4.05 -15.09
CA GLY A 141 -1.36 -3.45 -13.77
C GLY A 141 -2.19 -2.16 -13.77
N GLY A 142 -2.85 -1.91 -12.65
CA GLY A 142 -3.76 -0.78 -12.44
C GLY A 142 -3.12 0.60 -12.64
N ARG A 143 -1.80 0.73 -12.56
CA ARG A 143 -1.14 2.00 -12.91
C ARG A 143 -1.48 2.48 -14.33
N LYS A 144 -1.66 1.55 -15.29
CA LYS A 144 -2.09 1.91 -16.65
C LYS A 144 -3.54 2.42 -16.68
N THR A 145 -4.42 1.92 -15.81
CA THR A 145 -5.83 2.35 -15.72
C THR A 145 -6.00 3.66 -14.97
N TRP A 146 -5.11 3.99 -14.04
CA TRP A 146 -5.20 5.21 -13.23
C TRP A 146 -4.76 6.48 -13.98
N GLY A 147 -4.43 6.38 -15.27
CA GLY A 147 -3.92 7.49 -16.08
C GLY A 147 -2.43 7.79 -15.89
N GLY A 148 -1.69 6.88 -15.23
CA GLY A 148 -0.24 6.92 -15.03
C GLY A 148 0.56 5.99 -15.94
N GLY A 149 -0.11 5.23 -16.80
CA GLY A 149 0.54 4.49 -17.87
C GLY A 149 1.27 5.46 -18.79
N SER A 150 2.53 5.16 -19.09
CA SER A 150 3.26 5.84 -20.15
C SER A 150 2.39 5.80 -21.40
N GLY A 151 1.76 6.92 -21.74
CA GLY A 151 1.30 7.13 -23.11
C GLY A 151 2.51 6.86 -24.00
N CYS A 152 2.33 5.96 -24.95
CA CYS A 152 3.34 5.59 -25.93
C CYS A 152 4.07 6.86 -26.39
N ARG A 153 5.40 6.85 -26.29
CA ARG A 153 6.24 7.74 -27.09
C ARG A 153 6.34 7.15 -28.49
#